data_AF-A0A3D2J1K6-F1
#
_entry.id   AF-A0A3D2J1K6-F1
#
_cell.length_a   1.000
_cell.length_b   1.000
_cell.length_c   1.000
_cell.angle_alpha   90.00
_cell.angle_beta   90.00
_cell.angle_gamma   90.00
#
_symmetry.space_group_name_H-M   'P 1'
#
loop_
_entity.id
_entity.type
_entity.pdbx_description
1 polymer ?
#
loop_
_entity_poly.entity_id
_entity_poly.type
_entity_poly.pdbx_seq_one_letter_code
_entity_poly.pdbx_strand_id
1 'polypeptide(L)'
;MEQGMVLEHLPLNSVISYPTEGETLHAGEITIRGYALTGNGNRITRVELSTDGGNTWIQTTLFQPQEAWAWCLWKQTLSLTPGSHQIMVRAWDTTSTTQPQSVCDTWNWKGYLNNAWHRIHITVE
;
A
#
# COMPACT_ATOMS: atom_id res chain seq x y z
N MET A 1 13.84 -32.78 1.15
CA MET A 1 13.45 -31.61 1.97
C MET A 1 13.79 -30.39 1.13
N GLU A 2 12.81 -29.62 0.66
CA GLU A 2 13.09 -28.36 -0.02
C GLU A 2 13.74 -27.42 1.00
N GLN A 3 15.02 -27.13 0.79
CA GLN A 3 15.71 -26.11 1.56
C GLN A 3 15.17 -24.75 1.13
N GLY A 4 14.59 -24.01 2.07
CA GLY A 4 14.19 -22.63 1.81
C GLY A 4 15.41 -21.75 1.55
N MET A 5 15.28 -20.78 0.66
CA MET A 5 16.31 -19.78 0.41
C MET A 5 16.36 -18.75 1.54
N VAL A 6 17.56 -18.21 1.81
CA VAL A 6 17.74 -17.07 2.71
C VAL A 6 17.15 -15.82 2.05
N LEU A 7 16.45 -15.02 2.84
CA LEU A 7 15.90 -13.74 2.40
C LEU A 7 16.91 -12.63 2.67
N GLU A 8 17.44 -12.04 1.61
CA GLU A 8 18.45 -10.96 1.72
C GLU A 8 17.83 -9.56 1.66
N HIS A 9 16.80 -9.38 0.83
CA HIS A 9 16.13 -8.10 0.63
C HIS A 9 14.61 -8.25 0.74
N LEU A 10 13.96 -7.24 1.34
CA LEU A 10 12.51 -7.13 1.32
C LEU A 10 12.05 -6.59 -0.04
N PRO A 11 11.00 -7.17 -0.64
CA PRO A 11 10.39 -6.60 -1.83
C PRO A 11 9.74 -5.26 -1.50
N LEU A 12 9.47 -4.47 -2.54
CA LEU A 12 8.66 -3.27 -2.44
C LEU A 12 7.31 -3.58 -1.78
N ASN A 13 6.93 -2.80 -0.77
CA ASN A 13 5.66 -2.93 -0.06
C ASN A 13 5.08 -1.56 0.31
N SER A 14 3.76 -1.49 0.47
CA SER A 14 3.05 -0.32 0.96
C SER A 14 1.82 -0.71 1.76
N VAL A 15 1.51 0.08 2.78
CA VAL A 15 0.48 -0.21 3.77
C VAL A 15 -0.29 1.06 4.10
N ILE A 16 -1.61 0.92 4.23
CA ILE A 16 -2.51 1.97 4.73
C ILE A 16 -2.51 1.85 6.26
N SER A 17 -2.13 2.92 6.95
CA SER A 17 -2.07 2.95 8.42
C SER A 17 -3.25 3.72 9.03
N TYR A 18 -3.93 4.55 8.24
CA TYR A 18 -5.17 5.21 8.64
C TYR A 18 -6.00 5.55 7.39
N PRO A 19 -7.33 5.34 7.41
CA PRO A 19 -8.07 4.66 8.48
C PRO A 19 -7.72 3.18 8.61
N THR A 20 -8.22 2.55 9.67
CA THR A 20 -8.01 1.13 9.97
C THR A 20 -9.12 0.25 9.38
N GLU A 21 -8.86 -1.05 9.23
CA GLU A 21 -9.85 -2.02 8.75
C GLU A 21 -11.13 -1.98 9.61
N GLY A 22 -12.28 -1.84 8.97
CA GLY A 22 -13.60 -1.82 9.59
C GLY A 22 -13.99 -0.50 10.26
N GLU A 23 -13.16 0.55 10.15
CA GLU A 23 -13.45 1.84 10.79
C GLU A 23 -14.66 2.54 10.16
N THR A 24 -15.45 3.20 11.00
CA THR A 24 -16.61 4.01 10.58
C THR A 24 -16.26 5.49 10.69
N LEU A 25 -16.44 6.25 9.61
CA LEU A 25 -16.04 7.64 9.49
C LEU A 25 -17.22 8.50 9.04
N HIS A 26 -17.17 9.80 9.35
CA HIS A 26 -18.14 10.76 8.82
C HIS A 26 -17.84 11.10 7.36
N ALA A 27 -18.90 11.25 6.56
CA ALA A 27 -18.80 11.65 5.16
C ALA A 27 -18.11 13.00 4.98
N GLY A 28 -17.40 13.13 3.86
CA GLY A 28 -16.64 14.34 3.52
C GLY A 28 -15.20 14.04 3.13
N GLU A 29 -14.30 14.97 3.46
CA GLU A 29 -12.88 14.85 3.17
C GLU A 29 -12.16 13.97 4.20
N ILE A 30 -11.80 12.76 3.78
CA ILE A 30 -11.11 11.78 4.61
C ILE A 30 -9.65 11.71 4.17
N THR A 31 -8.73 12.03 5.09
CA THR A 31 -7.30 11.86 4.86
C THR A 31 -6.88 10.42 5.11
N ILE A 32 -6.42 9.75 4.07
CA ILE A 32 -5.82 8.43 4.10
C ILE A 32 -4.30 8.60 4.16
N ARG A 33 -3.61 7.82 5.00
CA ARG A 33 -2.17 7.88 5.17
C ARG A 33 -1.56 6.52 5.44
N GLY A 34 -0.28 6.41 5.18
CA GLY A 34 0.47 5.19 5.42
C GLY A 34 1.94 5.33 5.08
N TYR A 35 2.56 4.20 4.80
CA TYR A 35 3.96 4.13 4.42
C TYR A 35 4.18 3.20 3.23
N ALA A 36 5.33 3.37 2.57
CA ALA A 36 5.89 2.48 1.58
C ALA A 36 7.39 2.28 1.82
N LEU A 37 7.93 1.12 1.47
CA LEU A 37 9.35 0.80 1.66
C LEU A 37 9.83 -0.23 0.64
N THR A 38 11.14 -0.26 0.43
CA THR A 38 11.82 -1.28 -0.36
C THR A 38 13.15 -1.65 0.28
N GLY A 39 13.51 -2.92 0.25
CA GLY A 39 14.68 -3.47 0.96
C GLY A 39 15.98 -3.50 0.16
N ASN A 40 16.03 -2.86 -1.01
CA ASN A 40 17.16 -2.92 -1.94
C ASN A 40 17.85 -1.56 -2.18
N GLY A 41 17.60 -0.57 -1.33
CA GLY A 41 18.19 0.78 -1.46
C GLY A 41 17.58 1.66 -2.55
N ASN A 42 16.58 1.17 -3.29
CA ASN A 42 15.78 2.00 -4.19
C ASN A 42 14.96 3.04 -3.41
N ARG A 43 14.45 4.04 -4.12
CA ARG A 43 13.55 5.07 -3.55
C ARG A 43 12.13 4.86 -4.06
N ILE A 44 11.15 5.17 -3.21
CA ILE A 44 9.75 5.21 -3.61
C ILE A 44 9.53 6.44 -4.48
N THR A 45 9.04 6.23 -5.70
CA THR A 45 8.79 7.31 -6.68
C THR A 45 7.31 7.70 -6.70
N ARG A 46 6.42 6.76 -6.39
CA ARG A 46 4.97 6.98 -6.44
C ARG A 46 4.25 6.02 -5.51
N VAL A 47 3.21 6.52 -4.84
CA VAL A 47 2.23 5.70 -4.12
C VAL A 47 0.85 6.11 -4.60
N GLU A 48 -0.01 5.14 -4.86
CA GLU A 48 -1.32 5.34 -5.45
C GLU A 48 -2.39 4.61 -4.63
N LEU A 49 -3.57 5.22 -4.54
CA LEU A 49 -4.76 4.63 -3.95
C LEU A 49 -5.79 4.29 -5.02
N SER A 50 -6.55 3.23 -4.80
CA SER A 50 -7.72 2.88 -5.61
C SER A 50 -8.92 2.63 -4.70
N THR A 51 -10.10 3.07 -5.15
CA THR A 51 -11.39 2.86 -4.45
C THR A 51 -12.38 2.04 -5.29
N ASP A 52 -11.94 1.48 -6.42
CA ASP A 52 -12.79 0.83 -7.42
C ASP A 52 -12.27 -0.56 -7.82
N GLY A 53 -11.54 -1.22 -6.92
CA GLY A 53 -11.00 -2.57 -7.16
C GLY A 53 -9.67 -2.59 -7.93
N GLY A 54 -9.00 -1.44 -8.06
CA GLY A 54 -7.74 -1.32 -8.81
C GLY A 54 -7.93 -0.94 -10.29
N ASN A 55 -9.13 -0.51 -10.70
CA ASN A 55 -9.41 -0.09 -12.08
C ASN A 55 -8.84 1.31 -12.35
N THR A 56 -9.00 2.23 -11.38
CA THR A 56 -8.41 3.58 -11.42
C THR A 56 -7.56 3.85 -10.19
N TRP A 57 -6.59 4.76 -10.35
CA TRP A 57 -5.56 5.03 -9.35
C TRP A 57 -5.34 6.53 -9.17
N ILE A 58 -5.34 6.96 -7.91
CA ILE A 58 -5.13 8.35 -7.49
C ILE A 58 -3.74 8.43 -6.87
N GLN A 59 -2.86 9.22 -7.47
CA GLN A 59 -1.53 9.46 -6.92
C GLN A 59 -1.62 10.22 -5.59
N THR A 60 -0.84 9.77 -4.60
CA THR A 60 -0.77 10.39 -3.27
C THR A 60 0.35 11.42 -3.17
N THR A 61 0.36 12.20 -2.08
CA THR A 61 1.47 13.09 -1.74
C THR A 61 2.50 12.36 -0.88
N LEU A 62 3.75 12.29 -1.35
CA LEU A 62 4.86 11.72 -0.59
C LEU A 62 5.54 12.79 0.28
N PHE A 63 5.87 12.44 1.52
CA PHE A 63 6.61 13.32 2.42
C PHE A 63 8.10 13.37 2.01
N GLN A 64 8.71 14.55 2.00
CA GLN A 64 10.11 14.74 1.58
C GLN A 64 11.03 15.02 2.78
N PRO A 65 12.34 14.72 2.68
CA PRO A 65 13.00 14.06 1.56
C PRO A 65 12.74 12.55 1.53
N GLN A 66 12.73 11.98 0.33
CA GLN A 66 12.78 10.53 0.15
C GLN A 66 14.23 10.06 0.32
N GLU A 67 14.51 9.21 1.30
CA GLU A 67 15.85 8.64 1.53
C GLU A 67 15.88 7.14 1.19
N ALA A 68 17.04 6.67 0.70
CA ALA A 68 17.25 5.24 0.54
C ALA A 68 17.25 4.57 1.93
N TRP A 69 16.72 3.35 2.01
CA TRP A 69 16.63 2.56 3.26
C TRP A 69 15.64 3.08 4.32
N ALA A 70 15.06 4.27 4.12
CA ALA A 70 14.01 4.80 4.99
C ALA A 70 12.62 4.47 4.45
N TRP A 71 11.62 4.47 5.33
CA TRP A 71 10.23 4.41 4.92
C TRP A 71 9.82 5.73 4.27
N CYS A 72 9.04 5.63 3.21
CA CYS A 72 8.37 6.75 2.56
C CYS A 72 6.99 6.90 3.18
N LEU A 73 6.75 7.98 3.92
CA LEU A 73 5.41 8.32 4.37
C LEU A 73 4.63 8.99 3.24
N TRP A 74 3.33 8.72 3.18
CA TRP A 74 2.44 9.28 2.18
C TRP A 74 1.07 9.62 2.79
N LYS A 75 0.39 10.58 2.16
CA LYS A 75 -1.01 10.91 2.46
C LYS A 75 -1.80 11.28 1.21
N GLN A 76 -3.10 11.07 1.25
CA GLN A 76 -4.04 11.57 0.26
C GLN A 76 -5.41 11.83 0.90
N THR A 77 -6.05 12.93 0.52
CA THR A 77 -7.42 13.24 0.95
C THR A 77 -8.39 12.83 -0.15
N LEU A 78 -9.38 12.01 0.19
CA LEU A 78 -10.45 11.61 -0.72
C LEU A 78 -11.78 12.16 -0.20
N SER A 79 -12.62 12.64 -1.12
CA SER A 79 -14.02 12.98 -0.81
C SER A 79 -14.85 11.71 -0.94
N LEU A 80 -15.24 11.11 0.18
CA LEU A 80 -16.03 9.87 0.18
C LEU A 80 -17.49 10.16 0.55
N THR A 81 -18.41 9.59 -0.22
CA THR A 81 -19.84 9.62 0.06
C THR A 81 -20.22 8.55 1.08
N PRO A 82 -21.38 8.66 1.76
CA PRO A 82 -21.87 7.60 2.63
C PRO A 82 -21.94 6.24 1.92
N GLY A 83 -21.57 5.16 2.62
CA GLY A 83 -21.53 3.80 2.10
C GLY A 83 -20.29 3.00 2.51
N SER A 84 -20.22 1.76 2.04
CA SER A 84 -19.05 0.89 2.23
C SER A 84 -18.02 1.15 1.13
N HIS A 85 -16.76 1.36 1.52
CA HIS A 85 -15.66 1.59 0.59
C HIS A 85 -14.54 0.58 0.82
N GLN A 86 -13.98 0.05 -0.26
CA GLN A 86 -12.73 -0.69 -0.23
C GLN A 86 -11.63 0.21 -0.80
N ILE A 87 -10.55 0.38 -0.05
CA ILE A 87 -9.40 1.20 -0.45
C ILE A 87 -8.19 0.28 -0.59
N MET A 88 -7.53 0.35 -1.74
CA MET A 88 -6.27 -0.35 -2.02
C MET A 88 -5.11 0.62 -2.12
N VAL A 89 -3.91 0.17 -1.78
CA VAL A 89 -2.67 0.92 -2.01
C VAL A 89 -1.66 0.10 -2.81
N ARG A 90 -0.93 0.76 -3.70
CA ARG A 90 0.28 0.23 -4.32
C ARG A 90 1.36 1.30 -4.40
N ALA A 91 2.62 0.86 -4.37
CA ALA A 91 3.78 1.71 -4.58
C ALA A 91 4.53 1.38 -5.87
N TRP A 92 5.37 2.32 -6.28
CA TRP A 92 6.36 2.20 -7.35
C TRP A 92 7.70 2.71 -6.85
N ASP A 93 8.77 2.05 -7.27
CA ASP A 93 10.14 2.47 -6.95
C ASP A 93 10.88 3.07 -8.15
N THR A 94 12.14 3.44 -7.95
CA THR A 94 13.03 3.98 -9.01
C THR A 94 13.31 3.01 -10.16
N THR A 95 13.05 1.71 -9.99
CA THR A 95 13.20 0.69 -11.03
C THR A 95 11.90 0.42 -11.78
N SER A 96 10.83 1.18 -11.49
CA SER A 96 9.47 0.94 -12.00
C SER A 96 8.87 -0.40 -11.57
N THR A 97 9.40 -1.01 -10.50
CA THR A 97 8.81 -2.21 -9.90
C THR A 97 7.54 -1.84 -9.13
N THR A 98 6.53 -2.71 -9.11
CA THR A 98 5.31 -2.55 -8.30
C THR A 98 4.93 -3.87 -7.60
N GLN A 99 3.90 -3.79 -6.75
CA GLN A 99 3.38 -4.88 -5.92
C GLN A 99 2.43 -5.80 -6.72
N PRO A 100 2.39 -7.12 -6.42
CA PRO A 100 1.38 -8.03 -6.96
C PRO A 100 -0.03 -7.60 -6.58
N GLN A 101 -1.00 -7.90 -7.44
CA GLN A 101 -2.39 -7.57 -7.17
C GLN A 101 -2.96 -8.47 -6.07
N SER A 102 -2.82 -9.79 -6.18
CA SER A 102 -3.50 -10.73 -5.30
C SER A 102 -2.56 -11.34 -4.25
N VAL A 103 -3.10 -11.63 -3.08
CA VAL A 103 -2.41 -12.43 -2.06
C VAL A 103 -2.07 -13.83 -2.59
N CYS A 104 -2.91 -14.38 -3.47
CA CYS A 104 -2.68 -15.68 -4.10
C CYS A 104 -1.35 -15.72 -4.89
N ASP A 105 -0.96 -14.59 -5.49
CA ASP A 105 0.28 -14.48 -6.27
C ASP A 105 1.54 -14.47 -5.38
N THR A 106 1.36 -14.21 -4.09
CA THR A 106 2.44 -14.16 -3.07
C THR A 106 2.42 -15.35 -2.12
N TRP A 107 1.48 -16.28 -2.32
CA TRP A 107 1.26 -17.37 -1.38
C TRP A 107 2.48 -18.29 -1.30
N ASN A 108 2.86 -18.61 -0.07
CA ASN A 108 3.78 -19.70 0.23
C ASN A 108 3.41 -20.28 1.58
N TRP A 109 3.76 -21.55 1.79
CA TRP A 109 3.37 -22.30 2.97
C TRP A 109 3.92 -21.73 4.30
N LYS A 110 4.98 -20.92 4.26
CA LYS A 110 5.54 -20.22 5.44
C LYS A 110 4.94 -18.84 5.68
N GLY A 111 4.19 -18.29 4.72
CA GLY A 111 3.62 -16.95 4.80
C GLY A 111 4.63 -15.80 4.70
N TYR A 112 5.82 -16.03 4.13
CA TYR A 112 6.84 -14.98 3.99
C TYR A 112 6.57 -14.04 2.81
N LEU A 113 7.15 -12.83 2.88
CA LEU A 113 7.20 -11.87 1.77
C LEU A 113 5.83 -11.49 1.15
N ASN A 114 4.76 -11.47 1.95
CA ASN A 114 3.51 -10.92 1.47
C ASN A 114 3.68 -9.41 1.21
N ASN A 115 3.61 -9.04 -0.07
CA ASN A 115 3.68 -7.66 -0.53
C ASN A 115 2.58 -7.33 -1.54
N ALA A 116 1.51 -8.13 -1.60
CA ALA A 116 0.36 -7.81 -2.43
C ALA A 116 -0.25 -6.46 -2.03
N TRP A 117 -1.06 -5.85 -2.89
CA TRP A 117 -1.73 -4.59 -2.56
C TRP A 117 -2.45 -4.70 -1.21
N HIS A 118 -2.09 -3.84 -0.27
CA HIS A 118 -2.80 -3.76 1.01
C HIS A 118 -4.18 -3.16 0.77
N ARG A 119 -5.18 -3.71 1.43
CA ARG A 119 -6.60 -3.36 1.25
C ARG A 119 -7.20 -3.11 2.61
N ILE A 120 -8.02 -2.08 2.70
CA ILE A 120 -8.90 -1.88 3.85
C ILE A 120 -10.36 -1.70 3.40
N HIS A 121 -11.29 -2.08 4.26
CA HIS A 121 -12.72 -1.77 4.16
C HIS A 121 -13.10 -0.77 5.24
N ILE A 122 -13.84 0.26 4.87
CA ILE A 122 -14.37 1.25 5.80
C ILE A 122 -15.84 1.51 5.51
N THR A 123 -16.54 2.03 6.52
CA THR A 123 -17.90 2.54 6.37
C THR A 123 -17.89 4.06 6.52
N VAL A 124 -18.59 4.76 5.64
CA VAL A 124 -18.76 6.21 5.69
C VAL A 124 -20.24 6.51 5.96
N GLU A 125 -20.53 7.37 6.94
CA GLU A 125 -21.88 7.78 7.37
C GLU A 125 -22.13 9.27 7.20
#